data_AF-A0A3N9Y5M8-F1
#
_entry.id   AF-A0A3N9Y5M8-F1
#
_cell.length_a   1.000
_cell.length_b   1.000
_cell.length_c   1.000
_cell.angle_alpha   90.00
_cell.angle_beta   90.00
_cell.angle_gamma   90.00
#
_symmetry.space_group_name_H-M   'P 1'
#
loop_
_entity.id
_entity.type
_entity.pdbx_description
1 polymer ?
#
loop_
_entity_poly.entity_id
_entity_poly.type
_entity_poly.pdbx_seq_one_letter_code
_entity_poly.pdbx_strand_id
1 'polypeptide(L)'
;MSRLFPRTALWSRRLRAALAVLATAVAMCGVVLAATSTPSSAATCNGYVGLTFDDGPTGSTSSLLNVLRTNGVRATMFNVGQNVQNNRSAAQAQVSAGMWVANHSWNHAHMTSMSQSQMQSDLSQTSSAIQSATGSRPTLFRPPYGETNSTLQSVASSLGMRQVIWDVDSQDWNGASVSQIVANASRLQAGQVILMHDGIQNTRDAIPQIMANLTSRNLCPGMISPSTGRAVAPDGSTPPPTTT
;
A
#
# COMPACT_ATOMS: atom_id res chain seq x y z
N MET A 1 26.40 19.75 -86.47
CA MET A 1 25.47 19.05 -87.36
C MET A 1 24.12 19.05 -86.66
N SER A 2 23.20 19.93 -87.05
CA SER A 2 22.15 19.65 -88.04
C SER A 2 21.19 18.57 -87.53
N ARG A 3 19.87 18.69 -87.44
CA ARG A 3 18.78 19.61 -87.81
C ARG A 3 17.57 19.06 -86.99
N LEU A 4 16.48 19.77 -86.69
CA LEU A 4 15.39 20.06 -87.61
C LEU A 4 14.37 21.00 -86.93
N PHE A 5 13.92 21.96 -87.74
CA PHE A 5 12.77 22.88 -87.66
C PHE A 5 11.40 22.12 -87.64
N PRO A 6 10.19 22.73 -87.79
CA PRO A 6 9.76 24.15 -87.73
C PRO A 6 8.39 24.44 -87.01
N ARG A 7 8.17 25.74 -86.74
CA ARG A 7 7.00 26.61 -87.04
C ARG A 7 5.57 26.00 -87.04
N THR A 8 4.63 26.66 -86.35
CA THR A 8 3.70 27.67 -86.92
C THR A 8 2.48 27.94 -86.03
N ALA A 9 2.07 29.22 -86.00
CA ALA A 9 0.67 29.72 -86.05
C ALA A 9 -0.28 29.45 -84.87
N LEU A 10 -1.31 30.24 -84.58
CA LEU A 10 -1.84 31.54 -84.99
C LEU A 10 -2.91 31.88 -83.90
N TRP A 11 -3.19 33.17 -83.71
CA TRP A 11 -4.48 33.79 -83.32
C TRP A 11 -5.59 32.88 -82.72
N SER A 12 -6.24 33.18 -81.60
CA SER A 12 -6.96 34.43 -81.33
C SER A 12 -7.80 34.31 -80.03
N ARG A 13 -8.26 35.49 -79.57
CA ARG A 13 -9.50 35.76 -78.83
C ARG A 13 -9.59 35.42 -77.34
N ARG A 14 -9.85 36.51 -76.62
CA ARG A 14 -10.18 36.64 -75.21
C ARG A 14 -11.48 35.91 -74.87
N LEU A 15 -11.52 35.27 -73.70
CA LEU A 15 -12.71 35.21 -72.85
C LEU A 15 -12.27 35.17 -71.39
N ARG A 16 -12.84 36.10 -70.61
CA ARG A 16 -12.72 36.16 -69.16
C ARG A 16 -13.60 35.04 -68.57
N ALA A 17 -13.04 34.22 -67.70
CA ALA A 17 -13.81 33.43 -66.74
C ALA A 17 -13.10 33.54 -65.40
N ALA A 18 -13.80 34.15 -64.45
CA ALA A 18 -13.38 34.24 -63.06
C ALA A 18 -13.43 32.84 -62.44
N LEU A 19 -12.31 32.36 -61.90
CA LEU A 19 -12.31 31.28 -60.92
C LEU A 19 -12.01 31.88 -59.55
N ALA A 20 -13.05 31.90 -58.72
CA ALA A 20 -12.91 32.07 -57.29
C ALA A 20 -12.10 30.89 -56.74
N VAL A 21 -10.89 31.15 -56.22
CA VAL A 21 -10.14 30.16 -55.45
C VAL A 21 -10.75 30.14 -54.05
N LEU A 22 -11.69 29.23 -53.83
CA LEU A 22 -12.19 28.91 -52.51
C LEU A 22 -11.06 28.18 -51.76
N ALA A 23 -10.40 28.87 -50.82
CA ALA A 23 -9.48 28.24 -49.90
C ALA A 23 -10.29 27.40 -48.89
N THR A 24 -10.45 26.10 -49.16
CA THR A 24 -10.95 25.17 -48.15
C THR A 24 -9.83 24.82 -47.19
N ALA A 25 -9.72 25.60 -46.11
CA ALA A 25 -8.97 25.18 -44.94
C ALA A 25 -9.75 24.04 -44.26
N VAL A 26 -9.31 22.80 -44.48
CA VAL A 26 -9.79 21.66 -43.69
C VAL A 26 -9.19 21.79 -42.30
N ALA A 27 -9.92 22.44 -41.39
CA ALA A 27 -9.63 22.34 -39.97
C ALA A 27 -9.96 20.89 -39.56
N MET A 28 -8.93 20.04 -39.47
CA MET A 28 -9.04 18.78 -38.74
C MET A 28 -9.27 19.13 -37.27
N CYS A 29 -10.54 19.25 -36.90
CA CYS A 29 -10.95 19.25 -35.51
C CYS A 29 -10.70 17.84 -34.99
N GLY A 30 -9.46 17.57 -34.56
CA GLY A 30 -9.13 16.37 -33.82
C GLY A 30 -9.98 16.38 -32.56
N VAL A 31 -11.04 15.57 -32.55
CA VAL A 31 -11.76 15.25 -31.33
C VAL A 31 -10.75 14.46 -30.50
N VAL A 32 -10.02 15.18 -29.63
CA VAL A 32 -9.32 14.54 -28.53
C VAL A 32 -10.44 13.99 -27.65
N LEU A 33 -10.78 12.73 -27.86
CA LEU A 33 -11.49 11.95 -26.86
C LEU A 33 -10.57 11.96 -25.64
N ALA A 34 -10.77 12.94 -24.76
CA ALA A 34 -10.29 12.84 -23.40
C ALA A 34 -10.91 11.53 -22.90
N ALA A 35 -10.10 10.48 -22.85
CA ALA A 35 -10.44 9.28 -22.14
C ALA A 35 -10.63 9.74 -20.71
N THR A 36 -11.88 10.04 -20.35
CA THR A 36 -12.29 10.16 -18.97
C THR A 36 -11.88 8.85 -18.36
N SER A 37 -10.79 8.85 -17.60
CA SER A 37 -10.44 7.74 -16.75
C SER A 37 -11.65 7.53 -15.87
N THR A 38 -12.49 6.57 -16.24
CA THR A 38 -13.49 6.02 -15.34
C THR A 38 -12.72 5.76 -14.06
N PRO A 39 -13.12 6.31 -12.90
CA PRO A 39 -12.50 5.90 -11.66
C PRO A 39 -12.54 4.39 -11.69
N SER A 40 -11.35 3.76 -11.67
CA SER A 40 -11.22 2.31 -11.56
C SER A 40 -12.27 1.91 -10.56
N SER A 41 -13.24 1.10 -10.99
CA SER A 41 -14.28 0.59 -10.09
C SER A 41 -13.53 0.05 -8.90
N ALA A 42 -13.48 0.82 -7.81
CA ALA A 42 -13.00 0.32 -6.55
C ALA A 42 -13.96 -0.83 -6.32
N ALA A 43 -13.48 -2.06 -6.52
CA ALA A 43 -14.30 -3.24 -6.35
C ALA A 43 -14.97 -3.02 -5.00
N THR A 44 -16.30 -2.95 -5.00
CA THR A 44 -17.06 -2.73 -3.76
C THR A 44 -16.84 -3.96 -2.91
N CYS A 45 -15.80 -3.91 -2.09
CA CYS A 45 -15.45 -4.94 -1.15
C CYS A 45 -16.63 -5.09 -0.18
N ASN A 46 -17.07 -6.32 0.07
CA ASN A 46 -18.08 -6.61 1.10
C ASN A 46 -17.58 -6.26 2.51
N GLY A 47 -16.27 -6.05 2.66
CA GLY A 47 -15.64 -5.57 3.87
C GLY A 47 -14.13 -5.57 3.75
N TYR A 48 -13.47 -5.02 4.77
CA TYR A 48 -12.02 -4.92 4.84
C TYR A 48 -11.45 -5.78 5.97
N VAL A 49 -10.25 -6.33 5.78
CA VAL A 49 -9.50 -7.05 6.81
C VAL A 49 -8.12 -6.42 7.00
N GLY A 50 -7.62 -6.43 8.23
CA GLY A 50 -6.35 -5.84 8.60
C GLY A 50 -5.25 -6.89 8.55
N LEU A 51 -4.48 -6.90 7.46
CA LEU A 51 -3.27 -7.71 7.39
C LEU A 51 -2.15 -6.98 8.14
N THR A 52 -1.52 -7.66 9.09
CA THR A 52 -0.48 -7.06 9.93
C THR A 52 0.73 -7.95 10.07
N PHE A 53 1.91 -7.34 10.16
CA PHE A 53 3.19 -8.02 10.30
C PHE A 53 3.99 -7.36 11.42
N ASP A 54 4.32 -8.14 12.44
CA ASP A 54 5.07 -7.71 13.62
C ASP A 54 6.58 -7.94 13.44
N ASP A 55 7.37 -7.41 14.37
CA ASP A 55 8.81 -7.59 14.55
C ASP A 55 9.72 -7.04 13.44
N GLY A 56 9.14 -6.37 12.45
CA GLY A 56 9.90 -5.69 11.40
C GLY A 56 10.62 -4.42 11.87
N PRO A 57 11.42 -3.81 10.98
CA PRO A 57 11.91 -4.39 9.74
C PRO A 57 13.07 -5.37 10.00
N THR A 58 13.04 -6.53 9.35
CA THR A 58 14.12 -7.52 9.36
C THR A 58 14.89 -7.55 8.03
N GLY A 59 15.93 -8.41 7.92
CA GLY A 59 16.58 -8.68 6.64
C GLY A 59 15.65 -9.30 5.58
N SER A 60 14.50 -9.83 5.99
CA SER A 60 13.49 -10.41 5.08
C SER A 60 12.43 -9.42 4.61
N THR A 61 12.40 -8.20 5.16
CA THR A 61 11.39 -7.17 4.84
C THR A 61 11.24 -6.97 3.33
N SER A 62 12.36 -6.91 2.60
CA SER A 62 12.40 -6.71 1.14
C SER A 62 11.60 -7.78 0.39
N SER A 63 11.77 -9.05 0.80
CA SER A 63 11.07 -10.19 0.20
C SER A 63 9.58 -10.17 0.52
N LEU A 64 9.22 -9.81 1.76
CA LEU A 64 7.84 -9.64 2.17
C LEU A 64 7.15 -8.53 1.34
N LEU A 65 7.77 -7.36 1.23
CA LEU A 65 7.23 -6.23 0.45
C LEU A 65 7.07 -6.59 -1.03
N ASN A 66 7.98 -7.36 -1.60
CA ASN A 66 7.85 -7.83 -2.98
C ASN A 66 6.61 -8.71 -3.16
N VAL A 67 6.39 -9.69 -2.27
CA VAL A 67 5.22 -10.55 -2.33
C VAL A 67 3.93 -9.75 -2.14
N LEU A 68 3.89 -8.81 -1.19
CA LEU A 68 2.73 -7.95 -0.98
C LEU A 68 2.42 -7.09 -2.22
N ARG A 69 3.45 -6.48 -2.83
CA ARG A 69 3.29 -5.66 -4.05
C ARG A 69 2.78 -6.48 -5.22
N THR A 70 3.36 -7.65 -5.48
CA THR A 70 2.93 -8.54 -6.58
C THR A 70 1.47 -8.99 -6.42
N ASN A 71 0.97 -9.07 -5.19
CA ASN A 71 -0.43 -9.39 -4.91
C ASN A 71 -1.33 -8.15 -4.78
N GLY A 72 -0.83 -6.93 -5.02
CA GLY A 72 -1.61 -5.70 -4.93
C GLY A 72 -2.09 -5.36 -3.51
N VAL A 73 -1.35 -5.81 -2.49
CA VAL A 73 -1.77 -5.76 -1.07
C VAL A 73 -1.11 -4.62 -0.33
N ARG A 74 -1.88 -3.96 0.54
CA ARG A 74 -1.37 -3.08 1.60
C ARG A 74 -1.57 -3.74 2.96
N ALA A 75 -0.66 -3.48 3.89
CA ALA A 75 -0.66 -4.05 5.24
C ALA A 75 -0.12 -3.04 6.27
N THR A 76 -0.34 -3.33 7.55
CA THR A 76 0.23 -2.55 8.66
C THR A 76 1.44 -3.29 9.25
N MET A 77 2.59 -2.63 9.28
CA MET A 77 3.85 -3.15 9.82
C MET A 77 4.04 -2.62 11.25
N PHE A 78 3.92 -3.48 12.26
CA PHE A 78 4.20 -3.12 13.65
C PHE A 78 5.69 -3.33 13.90
N ASN A 79 6.44 -2.24 13.80
CA ASN A 79 7.90 -2.31 13.85
C ASN A 79 8.45 -2.11 15.27
N VAL A 80 9.47 -2.89 15.59
CA VAL A 80 10.26 -2.73 16.81
C VAL A 80 11.26 -1.59 16.63
N GLY A 81 11.36 -0.69 17.61
CA GLY A 81 12.16 0.53 17.52
C GLY A 81 13.64 0.30 17.23
N GLN A 82 14.26 -0.68 17.89
CA GLN A 82 15.65 -1.09 17.62
C GLN A 82 15.83 -1.59 16.17
N ASN A 83 14.86 -2.31 15.63
CA ASN A 83 14.91 -2.79 14.26
C ASN A 83 14.79 -1.63 13.27
N VAL A 84 13.95 -0.62 13.54
CA VAL A 84 13.89 0.60 12.74
C VAL A 84 15.20 1.38 12.78
N GLN A 85 15.83 1.48 13.97
CA GLN A 85 17.13 2.14 14.12
C GLN A 85 18.21 1.46 13.27
N ASN A 86 18.25 0.13 13.27
CA ASN A 86 19.25 -0.66 12.56
C ASN A 86 18.95 -0.82 11.06
N ASN A 87 17.68 -0.79 10.66
CA ASN A 87 17.21 -1.07 9.30
C ASN A 87 16.37 0.09 8.74
N ARG A 88 16.86 1.32 8.89
CA ARG A 88 16.14 2.55 8.48
C ARG A 88 15.65 2.53 7.03
N SER A 89 16.47 2.02 6.11
CA SER A 89 16.10 1.90 4.68
C SER A 89 14.96 0.91 4.44
N ALA A 90 14.86 -0.15 5.25
CA ALA A 90 13.76 -1.10 5.17
C ALA A 90 12.44 -0.49 5.68
N ALA A 91 12.48 0.29 6.77
CA ALA A 91 11.31 1.06 7.22
C ALA A 91 10.85 2.08 6.17
N GLN A 92 11.78 2.74 5.48
CA GLN A 92 11.46 3.61 4.34
C GLN A 92 10.82 2.82 3.19
N ALA A 93 11.36 1.65 2.87
CA ALA A 93 10.83 0.79 1.82
C ALA A 93 9.40 0.32 2.10
N GLN A 94 9.03 0.07 3.37
CA GLN A 94 7.66 -0.25 3.76
C GLN A 94 6.69 0.87 3.35
N VAL A 95 7.00 2.12 3.69
CA VAL A 95 6.16 3.28 3.32
C VAL A 95 6.16 3.53 1.81
N SER A 96 7.32 3.44 1.15
CA SER A 96 7.42 3.55 -0.32
C SER A 96 6.64 2.45 -1.05
N ALA A 97 6.41 1.29 -0.41
CA ALA A 97 5.55 0.23 -0.92
C ALA A 97 4.07 0.43 -0.59
N GLY A 98 3.69 1.54 0.05
CA GLY A 98 2.30 1.86 0.41
C GLY A 98 1.83 1.23 1.73
N MET A 99 2.72 0.62 2.52
CA MET A 99 2.36 0.03 3.80
C MET A 99 2.17 1.11 4.87
N TRP A 100 1.35 0.83 5.88
CA TRP A 100 1.31 1.64 7.09
C TRP A 100 2.35 1.11 8.08
N VAL A 101 2.99 2.00 8.84
CA VAL A 101 3.96 1.63 9.88
C VAL A 101 3.44 2.06 11.25
N ALA A 102 3.45 1.12 12.19
CA ALA A 102 2.95 1.24 13.54
C ALA A 102 4.03 0.88 14.58
N ASN A 103 3.77 1.21 15.85
CA ASN A 103 4.70 1.04 16.95
C ASN A 103 4.58 -0.37 17.57
N HIS A 104 5.70 -1.06 17.79
CA HIS A 104 5.75 -2.36 18.45
C HIS A 104 6.77 -2.42 19.60
N SER A 105 6.83 -1.37 20.42
CA SER A 105 7.82 -1.16 21.49
C SER A 105 9.27 -1.00 20.98
N TRP A 106 10.19 -0.67 21.89
CA TRP A 106 11.58 -0.41 21.53
C TRP A 106 12.38 -1.69 21.30
N ASN A 107 12.24 -2.67 22.20
CA ASN A 107 13.05 -3.89 22.22
C ASN A 107 12.23 -5.17 22.46
N HIS A 108 10.91 -5.12 22.26
CA HIS A 108 10.00 -6.26 22.41
C HIS A 108 9.98 -6.86 23.84
N ALA A 109 10.11 -6.02 24.86
CA ALA A 109 10.04 -6.46 26.25
C ALA A 109 8.60 -6.64 26.75
N HIS A 110 8.42 -7.43 27.82
CA HIS A 110 7.15 -7.58 28.54
C HIS A 110 6.76 -6.25 29.21
N MET A 111 5.98 -5.43 28.50
CA MET A 111 5.69 -4.06 28.95
C MET A 111 4.88 -4.01 30.25
N THR A 112 4.10 -5.06 30.57
CA THR A 112 3.27 -5.11 31.78
C THR A 112 4.08 -5.17 33.07
N SER A 113 5.37 -5.53 33.00
CA SER A 113 6.30 -5.51 34.14
C SER A 113 7.07 -4.18 34.29
N MET A 114 6.83 -3.22 33.40
CA MET A 114 7.50 -1.92 33.43
C MET A 114 6.77 -0.90 34.30
N SER A 115 7.49 0.11 34.77
CA SER A 115 6.87 1.33 35.31
C SER A 115 6.19 2.14 34.20
N GLN A 116 5.26 3.02 34.58
CA GLN A 116 4.61 3.92 33.63
C GLN A 116 5.61 4.80 32.86
N SER A 117 6.67 5.30 33.52
CA SER A 117 7.70 6.12 32.88
C SER A 117 8.56 5.33 31.89
N GLN A 118 8.85 4.06 32.20
CA GLN A 118 9.53 3.14 31.29
C GLN A 118 8.69 2.88 30.04
N MET A 119 7.39 2.57 30.20
CA MET A 119 6.46 2.41 29.07
C MET A 119 6.42 3.67 28.20
N GLN A 120 6.33 4.85 28.82
CA GLN A 120 6.26 6.11 28.08
C GLN A 120 7.54 6.38 27.28
N SER A 121 8.70 6.14 27.89
CA SER A 121 10.01 6.29 27.24
C SER A 121 10.15 5.34 26.05
N ASP A 122 9.83 4.05 26.25
CA ASP A 122 9.90 3.02 25.22
C ASP A 122 9.04 3.38 24.00
N LEU A 123 7.76 3.68 24.24
CA LEU A 123 6.82 4.03 23.18
C LEU A 123 7.22 5.32 22.46
N SER A 124 7.67 6.33 23.21
CA SER A 124 8.09 7.61 22.62
C SER A 124 9.36 7.47 21.79
N GLN A 125 10.34 6.69 22.24
CA GLN A 125 11.59 6.42 21.54
C GLN A 125 11.32 5.68 20.22
N THR A 126 10.46 4.65 20.27
CA THR A 126 10.04 3.89 19.08
C THR A 126 9.32 4.78 18.08
N SER A 127 8.36 5.59 18.53
CA SER A 127 7.65 6.53 17.66
C SER A 127 8.58 7.58 17.04
N SER A 128 9.60 8.04 17.77
CA SER A 128 10.61 8.97 17.23
C SER A 128 11.50 8.30 16.18
N ALA A 129 11.90 7.05 16.38
CA ALA A 129 12.66 6.28 15.39
C ALA A 129 11.85 6.05 14.11
N ILE A 130 10.57 5.65 14.24
CA ILE A 130 9.65 5.47 13.11
C ILE A 130 9.44 6.80 12.37
N GLN A 131 9.11 7.88 13.08
CA GLN A 131 8.90 9.20 12.47
C GLN A 131 10.15 9.69 11.76
N SER A 132 11.32 9.50 12.37
CA SER A 132 12.58 9.88 11.74
C SER A 132 12.80 9.09 10.45
N ALA A 133 12.55 7.78 10.45
CA ALA A 133 12.77 6.93 9.28
C ALA A 133 11.76 7.18 8.15
N THR A 134 10.48 7.33 8.50
CA THR A 134 9.35 7.26 7.58
C THR A 134 8.68 8.60 7.29
N GLY A 135 9.02 9.65 8.05
CA GLY A 135 8.36 10.96 7.99
C GLY A 135 7.00 11.03 8.71
N SER A 136 6.45 9.89 9.16
CA SER A 136 5.14 9.82 9.81
C SER A 136 5.24 9.25 11.21
N ARG A 137 4.58 9.90 12.17
CA ARG A 137 4.49 9.40 13.55
C ARG A 137 3.40 8.33 13.64
N PRO A 138 3.65 7.16 14.24
CA PRO A 138 2.65 6.10 14.31
C PRO A 138 1.47 6.51 15.21
N THR A 139 0.27 6.14 14.81
CA THR A 139 -0.99 6.34 15.55
C THR A 139 -1.56 5.03 16.11
N LEU A 140 -0.91 3.91 15.81
CA LEU A 140 -1.24 2.58 16.28
C LEU A 140 -0.05 2.01 17.06
N PHE A 141 -0.36 1.25 18.09
CA PHE A 141 0.59 0.51 18.90
C PHE A 141 0.08 -0.90 19.12
N ARG A 142 0.96 -1.90 19.02
CA ARG A 142 0.68 -3.27 19.46
C ARG A 142 1.63 -3.63 20.58
N PRO A 143 1.15 -4.08 21.75
CA PRO A 143 2.03 -4.54 22.81
C PRO A 143 2.68 -5.88 22.42
N PRO A 144 3.98 -6.05 22.69
CA PRO A 144 4.65 -7.34 22.62
C PRO A 144 3.84 -8.42 23.35
N TYR A 145 3.79 -9.63 22.76
CA TYR A 145 3.07 -10.78 23.29
C TYR A 145 1.54 -10.61 23.44
N GLY A 146 0.98 -9.46 23.02
CA GLY A 146 -0.42 -9.10 23.29
C GLY A 146 -0.69 -8.72 24.75
N GLU A 147 0.35 -8.58 25.57
CA GLU A 147 0.23 -8.31 27.00
C GLU A 147 -0.12 -6.84 27.26
N THR A 148 -1.22 -6.59 27.96
CA THR A 148 -1.68 -5.22 28.24
C THR A 148 -2.33 -5.10 29.61
N ASN A 149 -2.31 -3.88 30.15
CA ASN A 149 -3.04 -3.47 31.35
C ASN A 149 -3.52 -2.02 31.20
N SER A 150 -4.30 -1.53 32.17
CA SER A 150 -4.85 -0.17 32.14
C SER A 150 -3.77 0.92 32.09
N THR A 151 -2.63 0.71 32.75
CA THR A 151 -1.49 1.64 32.72
C THR A 151 -0.94 1.76 31.31
N LEU A 152 -0.65 0.64 30.64
CA LEU A 152 -0.11 0.64 29.28
C LEU A 152 -1.07 1.26 28.28
N GLN A 153 -2.38 0.97 28.40
CA GLN A 153 -3.42 1.57 27.56
C GLN A 153 -3.49 3.09 27.74
N SER A 154 -3.39 3.57 28.99
CA SER A 154 -3.37 5.00 29.31
C SER A 154 -2.13 5.69 28.73
N VAL A 155 -0.95 5.08 28.88
CA VAL A 155 0.30 5.60 28.31
C VAL A 155 0.21 5.67 26.78
N ALA A 156 -0.19 4.60 26.11
CA ALA A 156 -0.34 4.59 24.65
C ALA A 156 -1.33 5.67 24.18
N SER A 157 -2.47 5.81 24.86
CA SER A 157 -3.49 6.82 24.55
C SER A 157 -2.97 8.24 24.74
N SER A 158 -2.21 8.50 25.83
CA SER A 158 -1.59 9.81 26.09
C SER A 158 -0.56 10.22 25.02
N LEU A 159 0.00 9.24 24.31
CA LEU A 159 0.92 9.44 23.20
C LEU A 159 0.21 9.50 21.83
N GLY A 160 -1.13 9.51 21.82
CA GLY A 160 -1.95 9.57 20.61
C GLY A 160 -2.04 8.25 19.86
N MET A 161 -1.76 7.12 20.51
CA MET A 161 -1.77 5.80 19.89
C MET A 161 -2.96 4.95 20.36
N ARG A 162 -3.63 4.30 19.41
CA ARG A 162 -4.60 3.23 19.66
C ARG A 162 -3.86 1.92 19.87
N GLN A 163 -4.16 1.21 20.94
CA GLN A 163 -3.71 -0.17 21.10
C GLN A 163 -4.47 -1.11 20.14
N VAL A 164 -3.75 -1.96 19.42
CA VAL A 164 -4.28 -2.92 18.45
C VAL A 164 -3.77 -4.32 18.79
N ILE A 165 -4.69 -5.23 19.10
CA ILE A 165 -4.40 -6.68 19.23
C ILE A 165 -4.73 -7.34 17.88
N TRP A 166 -5.29 -8.54 17.89
CA TRP A 166 -5.73 -9.27 16.72
C TRP A 166 -6.96 -10.09 17.07
N ASP A 167 -7.77 -10.40 16.06
CA ASP A 167 -8.90 -11.32 16.16
C ASP A 167 -8.50 -12.74 15.73
N VAL A 168 -7.52 -12.85 14.83
CA VAL A 168 -7.00 -14.11 14.30
C VAL A 168 -5.49 -14.11 14.49
N ASP A 169 -4.96 -15.18 15.09
CA ASP A 169 -3.53 -15.46 15.07
C ASP A 169 -3.24 -16.49 13.97
N SER A 170 -2.26 -16.20 13.11
CA SER A 170 -1.80 -17.12 12.07
C SER A 170 -0.99 -18.29 12.64
N GLN A 171 -0.41 -18.13 13.84
CA GLN A 171 0.52 -19.06 14.49
C GLN A 171 1.81 -19.27 13.69
N ASP A 172 2.17 -18.35 12.80
CA ASP A 172 3.38 -18.42 11.98
C ASP A 172 4.67 -18.43 12.83
N TRP A 173 4.68 -17.65 13.91
CA TRP A 173 5.75 -17.62 14.91
C TRP A 173 5.89 -18.95 15.67
N ASN A 174 4.83 -19.76 15.73
CA ASN A 174 4.77 -21.04 16.43
C ASN A 174 4.96 -22.24 15.48
N GLY A 175 5.62 -22.02 14.33
CA GLY A 175 5.97 -23.07 13.39
C GLY A 175 4.80 -23.58 12.53
N ALA A 176 3.70 -22.83 12.42
CA ALA A 176 2.62 -23.19 11.51
C ALA A 176 3.13 -23.36 10.07
N SER A 177 2.68 -24.43 9.41
CA SER A 177 2.91 -24.63 7.99
C SER A 177 2.14 -23.60 7.16
N VAL A 178 2.52 -23.44 5.89
CA VAL A 178 1.80 -22.58 4.93
C VAL A 178 0.30 -22.89 4.92
N SER A 179 -0.09 -24.17 4.88
CA SER A 179 -1.51 -24.55 4.86
C SER A 179 -2.23 -24.22 6.16
N GLN A 180 -1.56 -24.33 7.31
CA GLN A 180 -2.12 -23.93 8.61
C GLN A 180 -2.30 -22.41 8.70
N ILE A 181 -1.33 -21.62 8.23
CA ILE A 181 -1.42 -20.16 8.16
C ILE A 181 -2.62 -19.74 7.31
N VAL A 182 -2.77 -20.33 6.11
CA VAL A 182 -3.91 -20.06 5.21
C VAL A 182 -5.23 -20.46 5.86
N ALA A 183 -5.29 -21.63 6.51
CA ALA A 183 -6.49 -22.08 7.21
C ALA A 183 -6.87 -21.13 8.36
N ASN A 184 -5.89 -20.68 9.15
CA ASN A 184 -6.11 -19.71 10.22
C ASN A 184 -6.62 -18.37 9.65
N ALA A 185 -5.97 -17.85 8.60
CA ALA A 185 -6.36 -16.61 7.95
C ALA A 185 -7.76 -16.66 7.32
N SER A 186 -8.20 -17.83 6.86
CA SER A 186 -9.55 -18.02 6.30
C SER A 186 -10.69 -17.71 7.30
N ARG A 187 -10.39 -17.66 8.61
CA ARG A 187 -11.36 -17.28 9.65
C ARG A 187 -11.65 -15.79 9.70
N LEU A 188 -10.82 -14.94 9.08
CA LEU A 188 -11.00 -13.49 9.07
C LEU A 188 -12.39 -13.09 8.57
N GLN A 189 -12.99 -12.11 9.22
CA GLN A 189 -14.24 -11.46 8.84
C GLN A 189 -14.03 -9.95 8.67
N ALA A 190 -15.00 -9.27 8.04
CA ALA A 190 -14.94 -7.82 7.86
C ALA A 190 -14.69 -7.09 9.19
N GLY A 191 -13.75 -6.14 9.18
CA GLY A 191 -13.30 -5.37 10.34
C GLY A 191 -12.21 -6.04 11.17
N GLN A 192 -11.95 -7.34 10.99
CA GLN A 192 -11.00 -8.08 11.82
C GLN A 192 -9.54 -7.90 11.39
N VAL A 193 -8.64 -8.14 12.34
CA VAL A 193 -7.19 -8.01 12.20
C VAL A 193 -6.51 -9.37 12.42
N ILE A 194 -5.54 -9.72 11.58
CA ILE A 194 -4.71 -10.94 11.72
C ILE A 194 -3.29 -10.62 12.15
N LEU A 195 -2.74 -11.37 13.11
CA LEU A 195 -1.33 -11.37 13.49
C LEU A 195 -0.51 -12.30 12.58
N MET A 196 0.56 -11.73 11.99
CA MET A 196 1.64 -12.43 11.29
C MET A 196 2.96 -11.70 11.58
N HIS A 197 4.09 -12.20 11.09
CA HIS A 197 5.42 -11.67 11.38
C HIS A 197 6.25 -11.43 10.12
N ASP A 198 7.05 -10.35 10.12
CA ASP A 198 7.89 -9.89 8.99
C ASP A 198 8.89 -10.97 8.51
N GLY A 199 9.56 -11.59 9.48
CA GLY A 199 10.71 -12.47 9.24
C GLY A 199 10.37 -13.86 8.68
N ILE A 200 9.11 -14.30 8.71
CA ILE A 200 8.77 -15.71 8.54
C ILE A 200 8.55 -16.10 7.07
N GLN A 201 9.28 -17.11 6.59
CA GLN A 201 9.20 -17.58 5.20
C GLN A 201 7.82 -18.20 4.88
N ASN A 202 7.29 -19.06 5.75
CA ASN A 202 5.97 -19.68 5.54
C ASN A 202 4.86 -18.62 5.42
N THR A 203 4.98 -17.51 6.14
CA THR A 203 4.04 -16.38 6.04
C THR A 203 4.10 -15.76 4.64
N ARG A 204 5.29 -15.51 4.10
CA ARG A 204 5.45 -15.01 2.73
C ARG A 204 4.85 -15.98 1.70
N ASP A 205 5.08 -17.27 1.88
CA ASP A 205 4.57 -18.31 0.97
C ASP A 205 3.04 -18.49 1.07
N ALA A 206 2.44 -18.12 2.20
CA ALA A 206 0.99 -18.17 2.42
C ALA A 206 0.23 -17.00 1.78
N ILE A 207 0.86 -15.82 1.60
CA ILE A 207 0.18 -14.59 1.15
C ILE A 207 -0.64 -14.81 -0.13
N PRO A 208 -0.14 -15.44 -1.22
CA PRO A 208 -0.93 -15.62 -2.43
C PRO A 208 -2.24 -16.39 -2.18
N GLN A 209 -2.21 -17.41 -1.33
CA GLN A 209 -3.41 -18.21 -1.00
C GLN A 209 -4.35 -17.48 -0.04
N ILE A 210 -3.80 -16.71 0.91
CA ILE A 210 -4.61 -15.80 1.75
C ILE A 210 -5.38 -14.83 0.86
N MET A 211 -4.71 -14.22 -0.11
CA MET A 211 -5.33 -13.26 -1.03
C MET A 211 -6.39 -13.89 -1.94
N ALA A 212 -6.15 -15.12 -2.42
CA ALA A 212 -7.16 -15.88 -3.15
C ALA A 212 -8.41 -16.16 -2.29
N ASN A 213 -8.23 -16.50 -1.00
CA ASN A 213 -9.35 -16.71 -0.07
C ASN A 213 -10.14 -15.43 0.21
N LEU A 214 -9.46 -14.30 0.41
CA LEU A 214 -10.14 -13.02 0.64
C LEU A 214 -10.94 -12.60 -0.60
N THR A 215 -10.34 -12.74 -1.79
CA THR A 215 -10.97 -12.42 -3.07
C THR A 215 -12.23 -13.26 -3.32
N SER A 216 -12.18 -14.58 -3.06
CA SER A 216 -13.35 -15.45 -3.24
C SER A 216 -14.52 -15.11 -2.31
N ARG A 217 -14.25 -14.37 -1.23
CA ARG A 217 -15.23 -13.88 -0.25
C ARG A 217 -15.57 -12.40 -0.42
N ASN A 218 -15.05 -11.77 -1.48
CA ASN A 218 -15.14 -10.32 -1.74
C ASN A 218 -14.69 -9.46 -0.54
N LEU A 219 -13.67 -9.90 0.20
CA LEU A 219 -13.00 -9.14 1.25
C LEU A 219 -11.70 -8.54 0.71
N CYS A 220 -11.36 -7.35 1.17
CA CYS A 220 -10.16 -6.63 0.74
C CYS A 220 -9.22 -6.32 1.91
N PRO A 221 -7.90 -6.26 1.68
CA PRO A 221 -6.98 -5.70 2.66
C PRO A 221 -7.29 -4.21 2.90
N GLY A 222 -7.27 -3.79 4.16
CA GLY A 222 -7.62 -2.42 4.56
C GLY A 222 -6.64 -1.81 5.57
N MET A 223 -6.87 -0.53 5.85
CA MET A 223 -6.19 0.20 6.92
C MET A 223 -6.81 -0.16 8.27
N ILE A 224 -6.03 -0.15 9.35
CA ILE A 224 -6.59 -0.21 10.70
C ILE A 224 -6.92 1.20 11.17
N SER A 225 -8.19 1.45 11.47
CA SER A 225 -8.64 2.76 11.93
C SER A 225 -8.10 3.09 13.33
N PRO A 226 -7.43 4.24 13.53
CA PRO A 226 -7.03 4.68 14.87
C PRO A 226 -8.23 4.96 15.80
N SER A 227 -9.43 5.20 15.26
CA SER A 227 -10.63 5.49 16.04
C SER A 227 -11.44 4.26 16.44
N THR A 228 -11.17 3.08 15.87
CA THR A 228 -11.92 1.86 16.21
C THR A 228 -11.03 0.64 16.46
N GLY A 229 -9.78 0.65 15.97
CA GLY A 229 -8.91 -0.53 15.93
C GLY A 229 -9.36 -1.60 14.93
N ARG A 230 -10.36 -1.28 14.08
CA ARG A 230 -10.91 -2.20 13.07
C ARG A 230 -10.39 -1.88 11.68
N ALA A 231 -10.33 -2.92 10.85
CA ALA A 231 -9.98 -2.78 9.45
C ALA A 231 -11.09 -2.02 8.68
N VAL A 232 -10.68 -1.03 7.91
CA VAL A 232 -11.55 -0.15 7.11
C VAL A 232 -10.92 0.08 5.73
N ALA A 233 -11.68 0.71 4.83
CA ALA A 233 -11.15 1.15 3.56
C ALA A 233 -9.89 2.01 3.75
N PRO A 234 -8.85 1.84 2.92
CA PRO A 234 -7.72 2.76 2.92
C PRO A 234 -8.21 4.19 2.67
N ASP A 235 -7.74 5.16 3.47
CA ASP A 235 -7.92 6.56 3.13
C ASP A 235 -7.09 6.86 1.88
N GLY A 236 -7.64 7.60 0.92
CA GLY A 236 -6.98 7.89 -0.37
C GLY A 236 -5.68 8.71 -0.27
N SER A 237 -5.13 8.90 0.95
CA SER A 237 -3.92 9.64 1.26
C SER A 237 -2.63 8.93 0.83
N THR A 238 -2.69 7.62 0.59
CA THR A 238 -1.54 6.84 0.11
C THR A 238 -1.97 6.00 -1.10
N PRO A 239 -1.35 6.21 -2.29
CA PRO A 239 -1.66 5.44 -3.49
C PRO A 239 -1.42 3.93 -3.26
N PRO A 240 -2.19 3.04 -3.91
CA PRO A 240 -1.89 1.61 -3.92
C PRO A 240 -0.48 1.33 -4.46
N PRO A 241 0.15 0.20 -4.08
CA PRO A 241 1.41 -0.21 -4.69
C PRO A 241 1.23 -0.34 -6.21
N THR A 242 2.08 0.31 -6.99
CA THR A 242 2.08 0.15 -8.45
C THR A 242 2.66 -1.21 -8.82
N THR A 243 1.89 -2.04 -9.53
CA THR A 243 2.40 -3.22 -10.23
C THR A 243 3.08 -2.75 -11.52
N THR A 244 4.41 -2.75 -11.54
CA THR A 244 5.21 -2.64 -12.77
C THR A 244 5.66 -4.03 -13.20
#